data_AF-A0A2G9I235-F1
#
_entry.id   AF-A0A2G9I235-F1
#
_cell.length_a   1.000
_cell.length_b   1.000
_cell.length_c   1.000
_cell.angle_alpha   90.00
_cell.angle_beta   90.00
_cell.angle_gamma   90.00
#
_symmetry.space_group_name_H-M   'P 1'
#
loop_
_entity.id
_entity.type
_entity.pdbx_description
1 polymer ?
#
loop_
_entity_poly.entity_id
_entity_poly.type
_entity_poly.pdbx_seq_one_letter_code
_entity_poly.pdbx_strand_id
1 'polypeptide(L)'
;MVRRAYIQRGPCQPRNHNFSQTKMLGVMRQFNPKWFYDYPNCVSSNATFYLMCYLFKDEDVHQHGRYIFFARGFRSWNKKDRFGIHVGGPNSDHYKVKKKRKDLMR
;
A
#
# COMPACT_ATOMS: atom_id res chain seq x y z
N MET A 1 14.38 -12.74 9.41
CA MET A 1 13.98 -13.71 8.36
C MET A 1 12.59 -13.42 7.77
N VAL A 2 11.59 -13.07 8.58
CA VAL A 2 10.19 -12.86 8.11
C VAL A 2 10.06 -11.79 7.01
N ARG A 3 10.61 -10.57 7.20
CA ARG A 3 10.53 -9.49 6.18
C ARG A 3 11.18 -9.87 4.84
N ARG A 4 12.35 -10.53 4.87
CA ARG A 4 13.04 -11.04 3.65
C ARG A 4 12.15 -12.03 2.90
N ALA A 5 11.49 -12.95 3.60
CA ALA A 5 10.57 -13.92 2.99
C ALA A 5 9.37 -13.24 2.29
N TYR A 6 8.76 -12.22 2.91
CA TYR A 6 7.70 -11.44 2.25
C TYR A 6 8.21 -10.66 1.03
N ILE A 7 9.42 -10.10 1.08
CA ILE A 7 10.03 -9.40 -0.07
C ILE A 7 10.26 -10.37 -1.22
N GLN A 8 10.76 -11.58 -0.96
CA GLN A 8 11.00 -12.61 -1.97
C GLN A 8 9.72 -13.14 -2.59
N ARG A 9 8.66 -13.32 -1.78
CA ARG A 9 7.33 -13.74 -2.27
C ARG A 9 6.62 -12.66 -3.10
N GLY A 10 6.96 -11.39 -2.86
CA GLY A 10 6.36 -10.27 -3.56
C GLY A 10 4.93 -9.95 -3.09
N PRO A 11 4.30 -8.93 -3.70
CA PRO A 11 2.98 -8.46 -3.30
C PRO A 11 1.87 -9.45 -3.73
N CYS A 12 0.92 -9.71 -2.83
CA CYS A 12 -0.28 -10.47 -3.14
C CYS A 12 -1.27 -9.59 -3.92
N GLN A 13 -1.49 -9.89 -5.20
CA GLN A 13 -2.32 -9.10 -6.12
C GLN A 13 -3.45 -9.94 -6.73
N PRO A 14 -4.49 -10.27 -5.95
CA PRO A 14 -5.55 -11.13 -6.44
C PRO A 14 -6.41 -10.39 -7.49
N ARG A 15 -6.32 -10.82 -8.76
CA ARG A 15 -7.03 -10.18 -9.88
C ARG A 15 -8.49 -10.65 -10.02
N ASN A 16 -8.76 -11.90 -9.64
CA ASN A 16 -10.08 -12.54 -9.76
C ASN A 16 -10.76 -12.67 -8.39
N HIS A 17 -10.52 -11.73 -7.47
CA HIS A 17 -11.11 -11.76 -6.14
C HIS A 17 -12.30 -10.81 -6.04
N ASN A 18 -13.34 -11.26 -5.33
CA ASN A 18 -14.51 -10.46 -5.03
C ASN A 18 -14.22 -9.51 -3.87
N PHE A 19 -13.76 -8.31 -4.19
CA PHE A 19 -13.47 -7.27 -3.20
C PHE A 19 -14.76 -6.78 -2.52
N SER A 20 -14.74 -6.63 -1.20
CA SER A 20 -15.86 -6.05 -0.47
C SER A 20 -16.16 -4.63 -0.94
N GLN A 21 -17.45 -4.34 -1.08
CA GLN A 21 -17.93 -3.02 -1.46
C GLN A 21 -18.09 -2.13 -0.22
N THR A 22 -17.96 -0.82 -0.42
CA THR A 22 -18.17 0.20 0.60
C THR A 22 -18.95 1.35 0.00
N LYS A 23 -19.96 1.87 0.72
CA LYS A 23 -20.73 3.03 0.26
C LYS A 23 -19.87 4.28 0.38
N MET A 24 -19.66 4.97 -0.74
CA MET A 24 -18.87 6.18 -0.82
C MET A 24 -19.59 7.22 -1.66
N LEU A 25 -19.93 8.37 -1.06
CA LEU A 25 -20.68 9.46 -1.71
C LEU A 25 -21.95 8.93 -2.41
N GLY A 26 -22.73 8.10 -1.70
CA GLY A 26 -23.97 7.51 -2.23
C GLY A 26 -23.79 6.31 -3.16
N VAL A 27 -22.58 6.03 -3.66
CA VAL A 27 -22.32 4.96 -4.63
C VAL A 27 -21.55 3.80 -3.97
N MET A 28 -21.97 2.56 -4.23
CA MET A 28 -21.20 1.38 -3.80
C MET A 28 -19.94 1.25 -4.65
N ARG A 29 -18.78 1.22 -4.00
CA ARG A 29 -17.48 1.13 -4.67
C ARG A 29 -16.64 0.02 -4.05
N GLN A 30 -15.75 -0.54 -4.85
CA GLN A 30 -14.77 -1.54 -4.41
C GLN A 30 -13.42 -1.23 -5.04
N PHE A 31 -12.37 -1.90 -4.55
CA PHE A 31 -11.07 -1.87 -5.18
C PHE A 31 -11.16 -2.34 -6.64
N ASN A 32 -10.53 -1.61 -7.56
CA ASN A 32 -10.45 -1.99 -8.96
C ASN A 32 -9.15 -2.77 -9.21
N PRO A 33 -9.20 -4.07 -9.55
CA PRO A 33 -8.00 -4.88 -9.80
C PRO A 33 -7.11 -4.34 -10.93
N LYS A 34 -7.67 -3.54 -11.85
CA LYS A 34 -6.89 -2.88 -12.91
C LYS A 34 -5.83 -1.93 -12.34
N TRP A 35 -6.00 -1.43 -11.12
CA TRP A 35 -4.99 -0.58 -10.47
C TRP A 35 -3.68 -1.33 -10.18
N PHE A 36 -3.66 -2.66 -10.18
CA PHE A 36 -2.41 -3.42 -10.08
C PHE A 36 -1.47 -3.20 -11.26
N TYR A 37 -1.99 -2.84 -12.44
CA TYR A 37 -1.14 -2.50 -13.59
C TYR A 37 -0.34 -1.21 -13.33
N ASP A 38 -0.98 -0.22 -12.69
CA ASP A 38 -0.33 1.06 -12.37
C ASP A 38 0.52 0.97 -11.09
N TYR A 39 0.17 0.08 -10.17
CA TYR A 39 0.78 -0.04 -8.85
C TYR A 39 1.23 -1.47 -8.54
N PRO A 40 2.30 -1.98 -9.20
CA PRO A 40 2.73 -3.37 -9.10
C PRO A 40 3.25 -3.79 -7.73
N ASN A 41 3.52 -2.84 -6.82
CA ASN A 41 4.00 -3.12 -5.46
C ASN A 41 2.89 -3.01 -4.39
N CYS A 42 1.64 -2.77 -4.80
CA CYS A 42 0.53 -2.71 -3.88
C CYS A 42 -0.07 -4.10 -3.60
N VAL A 43 -0.58 -4.28 -2.39
CA VAL A 43 -1.24 -5.48 -1.88
C VAL A 43 -2.66 -5.10 -1.52
N SER A 44 -3.64 -5.94 -1.85
CA SER A 44 -5.03 -5.70 -1.45
C SER A 44 -5.54 -6.77 -0.48
N SER A 45 -6.07 -6.32 0.66
CA SER A 45 -6.83 -7.14 1.61
C SER A 45 -7.90 -6.25 2.26
N ASN A 46 -9.11 -6.17 1.69
CA ASN A 46 -10.20 -5.24 2.10
C ASN A 46 -9.80 -3.74 2.19
N ALA A 47 -8.54 -3.42 1.87
CA ALA A 47 -7.84 -2.15 1.96
C ALA A 47 -6.52 -2.33 1.18
N THR A 48 -6.04 -1.29 0.50
CA THR A 48 -4.79 -1.37 -0.27
C THR A 48 -3.61 -0.79 0.52
N PHE A 49 -2.49 -1.50 0.47
CA PHE A 49 -1.22 -1.09 1.08
C PHE A 49 -0.09 -1.21 0.04
N TYR A 50 1.01 -0.49 0.21
CA TYR A 50 2.27 -0.87 -0.45
C TYR A 50 2.98 -1.90 0.43
N LEU A 51 3.39 -3.05 -0.15
CA LEU A 51 3.98 -4.16 0.62
C LEU A 51 5.12 -3.69 1.51
N MET A 52 6.04 -2.89 0.95
CA MET A 52 7.19 -2.40 1.70
C MET A 52 6.76 -1.46 2.83
N CYS A 53 5.85 -0.54 2.54
CA CYS A 53 5.28 0.37 3.54
C CYS A 53 4.68 -0.40 4.73
N TYR A 54 3.93 -1.48 4.46
CA TYR A 54 3.37 -2.34 5.50
C TYR A 54 4.43 -3.06 6.34
N LEU A 55 5.50 -3.56 5.72
CA LEU A 55 6.55 -4.34 6.41
C LEU A 55 7.44 -3.49 7.35
N PHE A 56 7.55 -2.19 7.09
CA PHE A 56 8.45 -1.26 7.81
C PHE A 56 7.72 -0.20 8.65
N LYS A 57 6.41 -0.36 8.87
CA LYS A 57 5.53 0.63 9.54
C LYS A 57 5.92 1.01 10.98
N ASP A 58 6.63 0.15 11.71
CA ASP A 58 6.88 0.30 13.15
C ASP A 58 8.19 1.01 13.51
N GLU A 59 8.99 1.44 12.53
CA GLU A 59 10.36 1.93 12.82
C GLU A 59 10.48 3.45 13.03
N ASP A 60 9.46 4.28 12.77
CA ASP A 60 9.63 5.76 12.77
C ASP A 60 8.33 6.56 13.05
N VAL A 61 7.50 6.15 14.02
CA VAL A 61 6.19 6.82 14.22
C VAL A 61 6.25 8.00 15.19
N HIS A 62 6.60 9.17 14.65
CA HIS A 62 6.07 10.45 15.10
C HIS A 62 5.87 11.37 13.89
N GLN A 63 4.81 11.18 13.10
CA GLN A 63 4.27 12.29 12.30
C GLN A 63 2.81 12.05 11.83
N HIS A 64 1.97 12.98 12.27
CA HIS A 64 0.54 13.12 12.01
C HIS A 64 0.17 13.02 10.52
N GLY A 65 -0.92 12.32 10.21
CA GLY A 65 -1.66 12.44 8.94
C GLY A 65 -1.36 11.41 7.83
N ARG A 66 -0.12 10.89 7.72
CA ARG A 66 0.23 9.84 6.72
C ARG A 66 -0.15 8.42 7.15
N TYR A 67 -0.61 8.27 8.39
CA TYR A 67 -0.92 7.00 9.05
C TYR A 67 -2.07 6.20 8.43
N ILE A 68 -3.00 6.86 7.70
CA ILE A 68 -4.22 6.23 7.18
C ILE A 68 -3.89 5.11 6.16
N PHE A 69 -2.85 5.31 5.34
CA PHE A 69 -2.39 4.29 4.39
C PHE A 69 -1.79 3.07 5.08
N PHE A 70 -1.11 3.26 6.22
CA PHE A 70 -0.31 2.22 6.87
C PHE A 70 -1.06 1.43 7.94
N ALA A 71 -1.92 2.09 8.73
CA ALA A 71 -2.53 1.48 9.91
C ALA A 71 -3.90 0.84 9.65
N ARG A 72 -4.72 1.44 8.77
CA ARG A 72 -6.08 0.95 8.45
C ARG A 72 -6.23 0.50 7.00
N GLY A 73 -5.26 0.85 6.15
CA GLY A 73 -5.25 0.61 4.73
C GLY A 73 -6.15 1.56 3.96
N PHE A 74 -5.84 1.73 2.67
CA PHE A 74 -6.58 2.63 1.82
C PHE A 74 -7.90 1.99 1.37
N ARG A 75 -9.03 2.59 1.74
CA ARG A 75 -10.39 2.18 1.33
C ARG A 75 -11.13 3.26 0.54
N SER A 76 -10.45 4.34 0.15
CA SER A 76 -11.06 5.42 -0.64
C SER A 76 -11.07 5.10 -2.13
N TRP A 77 -11.88 4.13 -2.53
CA TRP A 77 -11.93 3.59 -3.90
C TRP A 77 -12.26 4.61 -4.98
N ASN A 78 -12.76 5.79 -4.63
CA ASN A 78 -12.99 6.90 -5.55
C ASN A 78 -11.77 7.80 -5.80
N LYS A 79 -10.63 7.58 -5.13
CA LYS A 79 -9.47 8.48 -5.15
C LYS A 79 -8.18 7.75 -5.56
N LYS A 80 -8.11 7.30 -6.82
CA LYS A 80 -6.93 6.61 -7.37
C LYS A 80 -5.66 7.48 -7.30
N ASP A 81 -5.81 8.77 -7.56
CA ASP A 81 -4.77 9.80 -7.51
C ASP A 81 -3.97 9.79 -6.19
N ARG A 82 -4.61 9.44 -5.07
CA ARG A 82 -3.96 9.39 -3.76
C ARG A 82 -2.87 8.32 -3.67
N PHE A 83 -2.88 7.29 -4.52
CA PHE A 83 -1.76 6.34 -4.61
C PHE A 83 -0.49 7.01 -5.12
N GLY A 84 -0.59 7.96 -6.06
CA GLY A 84 0.55 8.71 -6.58
C GLY A 84 1.15 9.64 -5.53
N ILE A 85 0.29 10.35 -4.80
CA ILE A 85 0.69 11.24 -3.69
C ILE A 85 1.48 10.46 -2.63
N HIS A 86 1.08 9.22 -2.34
CA HIS A 86 1.75 8.38 -1.36
C HIS A 86 3.16 7.95 -1.77
N VAL A 87 3.39 7.64 -3.06
CA VAL A 87 4.74 7.35 -3.56
C VAL A 87 5.64 8.57 -3.36
N GLY A 88 5.10 9.76 -3.59
CA GLY A 88 5.72 11.05 -3.27
C GLY A 88 7.11 11.25 -3.90
N GLY A 89 7.79 12.30 -3.46
CA GLY A 89 9.16 12.64 -3.88
C GLY A 89 10.26 11.97 -3.04
N PRO A 90 11.53 12.37 -3.19
CA PRO A 90 12.70 11.77 -2.54
C PRO A 90 12.67 11.71 -0.99
N ASN A 91 11.79 12.49 -0.36
CA ASN A 91 11.62 12.52 1.10
C ASN A 91 10.34 11.81 1.59
N SER A 92 9.65 11.08 0.70
CA SER A 92 8.48 10.30 1.09
C SER A 92 8.87 9.11 1.96
N ASP A 93 7.95 8.67 2.81
CA ASP A 93 8.16 7.47 3.63
C ASP A 93 8.36 6.24 2.74
N HIS A 94 7.72 6.24 1.56
CA HIS A 94 7.93 5.22 0.55
C HIS A 94 9.38 5.17 0.04
N TYR A 95 10.01 6.32 -0.20
CA TYR A 95 11.42 6.38 -0.61
C TYR A 95 12.36 5.91 0.50
N LYS A 96 12.14 6.35 1.74
CA LYS A 96 12.92 5.90 2.91
C LYS A 96 12.85 4.38 3.08
N VAL A 97 11.65 3.82 2.96
CA VAL A 97 11.42 2.38 3.05
C VAL A 97 12.07 1.62 1.88
N LYS A 98 12.10 2.20 0.67
CA LYS A 98 12.84 1.61 -0.46
C LYS A 98 14.34 1.50 -0.16
N LYS A 99 14.93 2.48 0.53
CA LYS A 99 16.33 2.42 0.98
C LYS A 99 16.52 1.31 2.01
N LYS A 100 15.69 1.26 3.05
CA LYS A 100 15.70 0.19 4.08
C LYS A 100 15.56 -1.22 3.47
N ARG A 101 14.74 -1.38 2.43
CA ARG A 101 14.64 -2.65 1.67
C ARG A 101 15.97 -3.03 1.02
N LYS A 102 16.66 -2.10 0.36
CA LYS A 102 17.96 -2.37 -0.28
C LYS A 102 18.98 -2.82 0.75
N ASP A 103 19.06 -2.12 1.87
CA ASP A 103 19.97 -2.47 2.97
C ASP A 103 19.62 -3.83 3.58
N LEU A 104 18.33 -4.14 3.75
CA LEU A 104 17.88 -5.43 4.27
C LEU A 104 18.17 -6.59 3.31
N MET A 105 18.24 -6.36 2.01
CA MET A 105 18.51 -7.40 1.01
C MET A 105 20.00 -7.53 0.64
N ARG A 106 20.87 -6.72 1.28
CA ARG A 106 22.32 -6.83 1.17
C ARG A 106 22.86 -8.04 1.95
#